data_AF-A0A7S1Y369-F1
#
_entry.id   AF-A0A7S1Y369-F1
#
_cell.length_a   1.000
_cell.length_b   1.000
_cell.length_c   1.000
_cell.angle_alpha   90.00
_cell.angle_beta   90.00
_cell.angle_gamma   90.00
#
_symmetry.space_group_name_H-M   'P 1'
#
loop_
_entity.id
_entity.type
_entity.pdbx_description
1 polymer ?
#
loop_
_entity_poly.entity_id
_entity_poly.type
_entity_poly.pdbx_seq_one_letter_code
_entity_poly.pdbx_strand_id
1 'polypeptide(L)'
;VAYGQVGIRCRHCAHLPHNQRSSRSACFPSSLSRIYQSLTMMIRDHFVRCTGMPDNVKERFLSLKQRATQGATDSKRYWVESAKKLGMIDTEEHGIKISDVKLKEAEEAEARAEAGIEGGSTE
;
A
#
# COMPACT_ATOMS: atom_id res chain seq x y z
N VAL A 1 -11.70 9.81 5.69
CA VAL A 1 -11.50 8.45 5.13
C VAL A 1 -12.87 7.88 4.88
N ALA A 2 -13.15 7.44 3.65
CA ALA A 2 -14.43 6.86 3.26
C ALA A 2 -14.33 5.33 3.15
N TYR A 3 -15.48 4.63 3.20
CA TYR A 3 -15.52 3.19 2.96
C TYR A 3 -15.00 2.86 1.54
N GLY A 4 -14.23 1.78 1.43
CA GLY A 4 -13.58 1.37 0.19
C GLY A 4 -12.38 2.23 -0.25
N GLN A 5 -12.02 3.28 0.51
CA GLN A 5 -10.86 4.12 0.16
C GLN A 5 -9.55 3.35 0.34
N VAL A 6 -8.73 3.35 -0.71
CA VAL A 6 -7.39 2.77 -0.72
C VAL A 6 -6.46 3.61 0.16
N GLY A 7 -5.70 2.90 1.01
CA GLY A 7 -4.67 3.48 1.87
C GLY A 7 -3.40 2.64 1.88
N ILE A 8 -2.30 3.28 2.29
CA ILE A 8 -1.01 2.64 2.47
C ILE A 8 -0.79 2.45 3.97
N ARG A 9 -0.43 1.24 4.41
CA ARG A 9 -0.13 0.94 5.81
C ARG A 9 1.21 0.23 5.96
N CYS A 10 1.85 0.41 7.10
CA CYS A 10 3.07 -0.29 7.46
C CYS A 10 2.76 -1.75 7.79
N ARG A 11 3.26 -2.69 6.97
CA ARG A 11 3.06 -4.14 7.20
C ARG A 11 3.60 -4.63 8.55
N HIS A 12 4.61 -3.94 9.09
CA HIS A 12 5.33 -4.37 10.28
C HIS A 12 4.58 -4.06 11.58
N CYS A 13 3.82 -2.97 11.66
CA CYS A 13 3.04 -2.62 12.85
C CYS A 13 1.52 -2.68 12.63
N ALA A 14 1.06 -3.09 11.45
CA ALA A 14 -0.37 -3.19 11.13
C ALA A 14 -1.15 -4.16 12.02
N HIS A 15 -0.48 -5.13 12.65
CA HIS A 15 -1.08 -6.07 13.58
C HIS A 15 -1.20 -5.51 15.01
N LEU A 16 -0.45 -4.46 15.36
CA LEU A 16 -0.48 -3.85 16.69
C LEU A 16 -1.74 -3.00 16.87
N PRO A 17 -2.25 -2.79 18.10
CA PRO A 17 -3.29 -1.80 18.38
C PRO A 17 -2.90 -0.39 17.93
N HIS A 18 -3.86 0.44 17.50
CA HIS A 18 -3.56 1.77 16.95
C HIS A 18 -2.72 2.64 17.91
N ASN A 19 -3.02 2.62 19.20
CA ASN A 19 -2.30 3.39 20.22
C ASN A 19 -0.85 2.94 20.45
N GLN A 20 -0.47 1.74 19.98
CA GLN A 20 0.89 1.22 20.06
C GLN A 20 1.69 1.43 18.77
N ARG A 21 1.06 1.99 17.72
CA ARG A 21 1.73 2.30 16.46
C ARG A 21 2.33 3.70 16.53
N SER A 22 3.57 3.85 16.07
CA SER A 22 4.15 5.17 15.83
C SER A 22 3.31 5.96 14.83
N SER A 23 3.38 7.29 14.90
CA SER A 23 2.65 8.20 14.00
C SER A 23 2.91 7.89 12.52
N ARG A 24 1.92 8.23 11.68
CA ARG A 24 1.93 7.95 10.22
C ARG A 24 2.17 6.48 9.86
N SER A 25 1.74 5.53 10.70
CA SER A 25 1.76 4.09 10.39
C SER A 25 0.84 3.70 9.24
N ALA A 26 -0.14 4.54 8.91
CA ALA A 26 -0.95 4.47 7.71
C ALA A 26 -1.24 5.86 7.15
N CYS A 27 -1.57 5.94 5.86
CA CYS A 27 -2.03 7.15 5.19
C CYS A 27 -3.04 6.81 4.09
N PHE A 28 -3.96 7.73 3.83
CA PHE A 28 -4.96 7.61 2.78
C PHE A 28 -4.76 8.79 1.82
N PRO A 29 -4.02 8.61 0.71
CA PRO A 29 -3.77 9.67 -0.24
C PRO A 29 -5.09 10.21 -0.81
N SER A 30 -5.17 11.53 -1.01
CA SER A 30 -6.36 12.17 -1.57
C SER A 30 -6.51 11.99 -3.08
N SER A 31 -5.45 11.50 -3.74
CA SER A 31 -5.44 11.14 -5.16
C SER A 31 -4.20 10.31 -5.52
N LEU A 32 -4.20 9.68 -6.71
CA LEU A 32 -3.10 8.90 -7.26
C LEU A 32 -1.79 9.71 -7.28
N SER A 33 -1.85 10.99 -7.64
CA SER A 33 -0.68 11.87 -7.69
C SER A 33 -0.06 12.15 -6.32
N ARG A 34 -0.78 11.88 -5.23
CA ARG A 34 -0.32 12.04 -3.85
C ARG A 34 0.31 10.78 -3.26
N ILE A 35 0.19 9.61 -3.90
CA ILE A 35 0.76 8.34 -3.41
C ILE A 35 2.25 8.48 -3.05
N TYR A 36 3.07 9.00 -3.97
CA TYR A 36 4.50 9.18 -3.74
C TYR A 36 4.80 10.09 -2.54
N GLN A 37 4.08 11.20 -2.44
CA GLN A 37 4.26 12.15 -1.34
C GLN A 37 3.89 11.50 0.00
N SER A 38 2.74 10.83 0.06
CA SER A 38 2.26 10.14 1.26
C SER A 38 3.24 9.07 1.74
N LEU A 39 3.78 8.25 0.82
CA LEU A 39 4.82 7.27 1.14
C LEU A 39 6.12 7.93 1.62
N THR A 40 6.55 9.02 1.00
CA THR A 40 7.75 9.77 1.41
C THR A 40 7.61 10.28 2.85
N MET A 41 6.42 10.70 3.27
CA MET A 41 6.15 11.08 4.66
C MET A 41 6.25 9.88 5.61
N MET A 42 5.78 8.70 5.21
CA MET A 42 5.97 7.47 6.02
C MET A 42 7.45 7.09 6.13
N ILE A 43 8.21 7.17 5.04
CA ILE A 43 9.66 6.92 5.02
C ILE A 43 10.40 7.85 5.99
N ARG A 44 10.03 9.13 5.99
CA ARG A 44 10.67 10.13 6.85
C ARG A 44 10.29 9.97 8.31
N ASP A 45 9.00 9.84 8.61
CA ASP A 45 8.46 10.03 9.96
C ASP A 45 8.17 8.69 10.67
N HIS A 46 7.64 7.70 9.95
CA HIS A 46 7.16 6.44 10.53
C HIS A 46 8.25 5.37 10.61
N PHE A 47 8.88 5.01 9.49
CA PHE A 47 9.77 3.85 9.43
C PHE A 47 10.99 3.95 10.36
N VAL A 48 11.49 5.16 10.61
CA VAL A 48 12.58 5.38 11.58
C VAL A 48 12.17 5.11 13.03
N ARG A 49 10.87 5.23 13.36
CA ARG A 49 10.33 5.07 14.72
C ARG A 49 9.51 3.80 14.93
N CYS A 50 9.19 3.08 13.85
CA CYS A 50 8.35 1.90 13.90
C CYS A 50 8.91 0.85 14.88
N THR A 51 8.06 0.43 15.81
CA THR A 51 8.36 -0.55 16.87
C THR A 51 8.06 -1.99 16.44
N GLY A 52 7.22 -2.18 15.42
CA GLY A 52 6.94 -3.50 14.85
C GLY A 52 7.92 -3.93 13.75
N MET A 53 8.83 -3.04 13.33
CA MET A 53 9.81 -3.34 12.28
C MET A 53 10.98 -4.14 12.88
N PRO A 54 11.32 -5.32 12.35
CA PRO A 54 12.47 -6.10 12.80
C PRO A 54 13.77 -5.29 12.69
N ASP A 55 14.68 -5.47 13.66
CA ASP A 55 15.89 -4.65 13.76
C ASP A 55 16.78 -4.75 12.52
N ASN A 56 16.99 -5.96 12.00
CA ASN A 56 17.77 -6.17 10.77
C ASN A 56 17.17 -5.42 9.55
N VAL A 57 15.84 -5.35 9.47
CA VAL A 57 15.14 -4.59 8.41
C VAL A 57 15.30 -3.09 8.63
N LYS A 58 15.21 -2.64 9.89
CA LYS A 58 15.35 -1.23 10.28
C LYS A 58 16.75 -0.69 10.04
N GLU A 59 17.78 -1.45 10.41
CA GLU A 59 19.18 -1.11 10.15
C GLU A 59 19.47 -1.01 8.65
N ARG A 60 19.01 -2.00 7.88
CA ARG A 60 19.14 -1.97 6.41
C ARG A 60 18.40 -0.77 5.82
N PHE A 61 17.20 -0.46 6.29
CA PHE A 61 16.46 0.72 5.87
C PHE A 61 17.23 2.02 6.16
N LEU A 62 17.75 2.18 7.38
CA LEU A 62 18.49 3.38 7.79
C LEU A 62 19.77 3.57 6.96
N SER A 63 20.52 2.50 6.70
CA SER A 63 21.72 2.57 5.87
C SER A 63 21.41 2.96 4.40
N LEU A 64 20.33 2.44 3.82
CA LEU A 64 19.90 2.81 2.47
C LEU A 64 19.38 4.25 2.42
N LYS A 65 18.61 4.67 3.43
CA LYS A 65 18.06 6.02 3.52
C LYS A 65 19.16 7.10 3.52
N GLN A 66 20.29 6.84 4.17
CA GLN A 66 21.43 7.76 4.19
C GLN A 66 22.10 7.92 2.81
N ARG A 67 22.04 6.88 1.96
CA ARG A 67 22.68 6.85 0.63
C ARG A 67 21.75 7.34 -0.49
N ALA A 68 20.46 7.50 -0.20
CA ALA A 68 19.49 7.93 -1.19
C ALA A 68 19.67 9.41 -1.52
N THR A 69 19.95 9.73 -2.78
CA THR A 69 19.85 11.09 -3.31
C THR A 69 18.38 11.49 -3.45
N GLN A 70 18.08 12.80 -3.37
CA GLN A 70 16.71 13.30 -3.50
C GLN A 70 16.04 12.77 -4.77
N GLY A 71 14.79 12.31 -4.62
CA GLY A 71 14.12 11.42 -5.57
C GLY A 71 14.11 11.90 -7.01
N ALA A 72 14.38 10.97 -7.93
CA ALA A 72 14.29 11.19 -9.36
C ALA A 72 12.91 11.74 -9.73
N THR A 73 12.87 12.80 -10.52
CA THR A 73 11.64 13.48 -10.99
C THR A 73 10.62 12.50 -11.59
N ASP A 74 11.09 11.39 -12.19
CA ASP A 74 10.25 10.36 -12.81
C ASP A 74 9.54 9.43 -11.80
N SER A 75 9.94 9.47 -10.51
CA SER A 75 9.38 8.59 -9.48
C SER A 75 7.86 8.80 -9.33
N LYS A 76 7.38 10.06 -9.36
CA LYS A 76 5.94 10.36 -9.19
C LYS A 76 5.09 9.75 -10.30
N ARG A 77 5.54 9.86 -11.56
CA ARG A 77 4.84 9.32 -12.72
C ARG A 77 4.77 7.79 -12.62
N TYR A 78 5.86 7.13 -12.25
CA TYR A 78 5.88 5.70 -12.01
C TYR A 78 4.79 5.26 -11.02
N TRP A 79 4.63 5.95 -9.88
CA TRP A 79 3.61 5.61 -8.89
C TRP A 79 2.18 5.77 -9.42
N VAL A 80 1.90 6.85 -10.14
CA VAL A 80 0.59 7.09 -10.74
C VAL A 80 0.26 6.00 -11.77
N GLU A 81 1.17 5.73 -12.71
CA GLU A 81 0.94 4.75 -13.77
C GLU A 81 0.85 3.32 -13.23
N SER A 82 1.63 2.98 -12.20
CA SER A 82 1.53 1.68 -11.53
C SER A 82 0.19 1.52 -10.81
N ALA A 83 -0.29 2.56 -10.14
CA ALA A 83 -1.58 2.53 -9.47
C ALA A 83 -2.74 2.35 -10.47
N LYS A 84 -2.70 3.07 -11.60
CA LYS A 84 -3.69 2.89 -12.68
C LYS A 84 -3.70 1.45 -13.22
N LYS A 85 -2.53 0.84 -13.44
CA LYS A 85 -2.41 -0.56 -13.88
C LYS A 85 -3.02 -1.55 -12.90
N LEU A 86 -3.00 -1.24 -11.60
CA LEU A 86 -3.66 -2.02 -10.56
C LEU A 86 -5.17 -1.75 -10.45
N GLY A 87 -5.74 -0.93 -11.32
CA GLY A 87 -7.16 -0.59 -11.29
C GLY A 87 -7.53 0.54 -10.33
N MET A 88 -6.55 1.26 -9.79
CA MET A 88 -6.84 2.37 -8.88
C MET A 88 -7.30 3.60 -9.67
N ILE A 89 -8.35 4.24 -9.18
CA ILE A 89 -8.94 5.46 -9.75
C ILE A 89 -9.12 6.53 -8.68
N ASP A 90 -9.00 7.79 -9.07
CA ASP A 90 -9.35 8.93 -8.22
C ASP A 90 -10.88 9.03 -8.09
N THR A 91 -11.36 9.40 -6.91
CA THR A 91 -12.80 9.60 -6.64
C THR A 91 -13.18 11.07 -6.67
N GLU A 92 -14.44 11.36 -7.02
CA GLU A 92 -15.00 12.72 -6.98
C GLU A 92 -14.94 13.35 -5.56
N GLU A 93 -15.20 12.54 -4.53
CA GLU A 93 -15.22 12.96 -3.12
C GLU A 93 -13.83 13.07 -2.46
N HIS A 94 -12.75 13.10 -3.25
CA HIS A 94 -11.35 12.97 -2.82
C HIS A 94 -10.97 11.61 -2.21
N GLY A 95 -9.96 10.98 -2.80
CA GLY A 95 -9.49 9.66 -2.40
C GLY A 95 -9.20 8.78 -3.60
N ILE A 96 -8.86 7.53 -3.31
CA ILE A 96 -8.56 6.51 -4.31
C ILE A 96 -9.47 5.31 -4.01
N LYS A 97 -10.04 4.70 -5.04
CA LYS A 97 -10.77 3.42 -4.97
C LYS A 97 -10.22 2.46 -6.01
N ILE A 98 -10.52 1.17 -5.88
CA ILE A 98 -10.36 0.20 -6.97
C ILE A 98 -11.57 0.33 -7.88
N SER A 99 -11.36 0.30 -9.20
CA SER A 99 -12.45 0.38 -10.17
C SER A 99 -13.38 -0.84 -10.06
N ASP A 100 -14.67 -0.62 -10.30
CA ASP A 100 -15.67 -1.70 -10.25
C ASP A 100 -15.35 -2.83 -11.22
N VAL A 101 -14.75 -2.50 -12.38
CA VAL A 101 -14.27 -3.49 -13.35
C VAL A 101 -13.24 -4.42 -12.70
N LYS A 102 -12.24 -3.86 -12.01
CA LYS A 102 -11.19 -4.65 -11.36
C LYS A 102 -11.68 -5.42 -10.14
N LEU A 103 -12.69 -4.91 -9.43
CA LEU A 103 -13.34 -5.63 -8.35
C LEU A 103 -14.08 -6.86 -8.89
N LYS A 104 -14.89 -6.70 -9.95
CA LYS A 104 -15.60 -7.82 -10.60
C LYS A 104 -14.64 -8.88 -11.15
N GLU A 105 -13.58 -8.45 -11.82
CA GLU A 105 -12.54 -9.37 -12.31
C GLU A 105 -11.88 -10.17 -11.18
N ALA A 106 -11.66 -9.55 -10.01
CA ALA A 106 -11.10 -10.22 -8.85
C ALA A 106 -12.09 -11.21 -8.22
N GLU A 107 -13.36 -10.83 -8.07
CA GLU A 107 -14.44 -11.68 -7.56
C GLU A 107 -14.62 -12.92 -8.46
N GLU A 108 -14.64 -12.74 -9.78
CA GLU A 108 -14.73 -13.85 -10.75
C GLU A 108 -13.49 -14.76 -10.70
N ALA A 109 -12.30 -14.20 -10.51
CA ALA A 109 -11.07 -14.98 -10.40
C ALA A 109 -11.02 -15.81 -9.11
N GLU A 110 -11.47 -15.23 -7.99
CA GLU A 110 -11.58 -15.91 -6.70
C GLU A 110 -12.60 -17.05 -6.77
N ALA A 111 -13.80 -16.80 -7.31
CA ALA A 111 -14.83 -17.83 -7.51
C ALA A 111 -14.33 -19.00 -8.39
N ARG A 112 -13.54 -18.71 -9.44
CA ARG A 112 -12.91 -19.75 -10.28
C ARG A 112 -11.85 -20.56 -9.53
N ALA A 113 -11.05 -19.92 -8.67
CA ALA A 113 -10.02 -20.59 -7.88
C ALA A 113 -10.66 -21.53 -6.85
N GLU A 114 -11.74 -21.12 -6.20
CA GLU A 114 -12.49 -21.94 -5.24
C GLU A 114 -13.16 -23.14 -5.93
N ALA A 115 -13.84 -22.94 -7.05
CA ALA A 115 -14.46 -24.01 -7.82
C ALA A 115 -13.44 -25.03 -8.39
N GLY A 116 -12.19 -24.61 -8.60
CA GLY A 116 -11.10 -25.48 -9.08
C GLY A 116 -10.45 -26.36 -8.00
N ILE A 117 -10.65 -26.07 -6.71
CA ILE A 117 -10.07 -26.84 -5.60
C ILE A 117 -10.92 -28.09 -5.25
N GLU A 118 -12.21 -28.12 -5.62
CA GLU A 118 -13.11 -29.24 -5.34
C GLU A 118 -12.89 -30.48 -6.25
N GLY A 119 -11.96 -30.43 -7.22
CA GLY A 119 -11.68 -31.54 -8.16
C GLY A 119 -10.55 -32.50 -7.78
N GLY A 120 -9.95 -32.37 -6.60
CA GLY A 120 -8.70 -33.05 -6.22
C GLY A 120 -8.81 -34.05 -5.07
N SER A 121 -9.69 -35.06 -5.16
CA SER A 121 -9.60 -36.28 -4.33
C SER A 121 -10.42 -37.41 -4.94
N THR A 122 -9.73 -38.30 -5.65
CA THR A 122 -9.85 -39.76 -5.54
C THR A 122 -8.75 -40.37 -6.39
N GLU A 123 -7.73 -40.95 -5.75
CA GLU A 123 -7.15 -42.27 -6.05
C GLU A 123 -6.08 -42.63 -4.99
#